data_AF-X1FVA5-F1
#
_entry.id   AF-X1FVA5-F1
#
_cell.length_a   1.000
_cell.length_b   1.000
_cell.length_c   1.000
_cell.angle_alpha   90.00
_cell.angle_beta   90.00
_cell.angle_gamma   90.00
#
_symmetry.space_group_name_H-M   'P 1'
#
loop_
_entity.id
_entity.type
_entity.pdbx_description
1 polymer ?
#
loop_
_entity_poly.entity_id
_entity_poly.type
_entity_poly.pdbx_seq_one_letter_code
_entity_poly.pdbx_strand_id
1 'polypeptide(L)'
;MIAVKNYEITGGHLEKFRKYTNAHVESMTWDGLGLQTRWKTRKISGFIRDYTLGDFDNDGKIELVAAVILSEGSIILIGEPKSTIIAYELPS
;
A
#
# COMPACT_ATOMS: atom_id res chain seq x y z
N MET A 1 2.37 13.95 -5.16
CA MET A 1 3.21 12.81 -4.76
C MET A 1 2.31 11.69 -4.28
N ILE A 2 2.50 10.46 -4.76
CA ILE A 2 1.84 9.28 -4.20
C ILE A 2 2.81 8.59 -3.24
N ALA A 3 2.32 8.12 -2.10
CA ALA A 3 3.10 7.37 -1.13
C ALA A 3 2.30 6.21 -0.54
N VAL A 4 3.03 5.15 -0.18
CA VAL A 4 2.48 3.99 0.52
C VAL A 4 2.81 4.10 2.00
N LYS A 5 1.80 3.92 2.85
CA LYS A 5 1.98 3.80 4.30
C LYS A 5 1.68 2.38 4.77
N ASN A 6 2.73 1.62 5.08
CA ASN A 6 2.64 0.30 5.69
C ASN A 6 2.69 0.42 7.22
N TYR A 7 1.75 -0.21 7.91
CA TYR A 7 1.64 -0.20 9.37
C TYR A 7 2.32 -1.43 9.97
N GLU A 8 3.32 -1.19 10.80
CA GLU A 8 4.11 -2.21 11.50
C GLU A 8 3.48 -2.56 12.86
N ILE A 9 3.48 -3.84 13.24
CA ILE A 9 3.01 -4.28 14.57
C ILE A 9 4.13 -4.26 15.62
N THR A 10 5.38 -4.42 15.22
CA THR A 10 6.53 -4.59 16.12
C THR A 10 7.02 -3.29 16.78
N GLY A 11 6.37 -2.15 16.51
CA GLY A 11 6.66 -0.86 17.15
C GLY A 11 8.09 -0.38 16.97
N GLY A 12 8.83 -0.88 15.97
CA GLY A 12 10.25 -0.57 15.76
C GLY A 12 11.21 -1.28 16.72
N HIS A 13 10.73 -2.12 17.64
CA HIS A 13 11.58 -2.79 18.65
C HIS A 13 12.35 -4.02 18.11
N LEU A 14 12.04 -4.47 16.90
CA LEU A 14 12.72 -5.59 16.23
C LEU A 14 13.29 -5.10 14.90
N GLU A 15 14.47 -4.47 14.93
CA GLU A 15 15.12 -3.90 13.73
C GLU A 15 15.29 -4.93 12.59
N LYS A 16 15.44 -6.21 12.95
CA LYS A 16 15.66 -7.31 12.01
C LYS A 16 14.38 -7.99 11.50
N PHE A 17 13.22 -7.69 12.09
CA PHE A 17 11.95 -8.32 11.71
C PHE A 17 10.80 -7.31 11.78
N ARG A 18 10.49 -6.70 10.63
CA ARG A 18 9.34 -5.80 10.50
C ARG A 18 8.15 -6.58 9.97
N LYS A 19 7.13 -6.75 10.80
CA LYS A 19 5.86 -7.36 10.38
C LYS A 19 4.83 -6.27 10.10
N TYR A 20 4.44 -6.14 8.84
CA TYR A 20 3.39 -5.23 8.40
C TYR A 20 2.07 -5.98 8.27
N THR A 21 0.99 -5.39 8.74
CA THR A 21 -0.34 -6.05 8.69
C THR A 21 -1.39 -5.26 7.96
N ASN A 22 -1.13 -3.98 7.72
CA ASN A 22 -2.05 -3.13 6.99
C ASN A 22 -1.29 -2.10 6.16
N ALA A 23 -1.98 -1.58 5.15
CA ALA A 23 -1.47 -0.49 4.33
C ALA A 23 -2.57 0.45 3.88
N HIS A 24 -2.19 1.65 3.45
CA HIS A 24 -2.98 2.47 2.55
C HIS A 24 -2.07 3.26 1.62
N VAL A 25 -2.65 3.83 0.57
CA VAL A 25 -1.98 4.76 -0.33
C VAL A 25 -2.55 6.15 -0.13
N GLU A 26 -1.69 7.16 -0.13
CA GLU A 26 -2.09 8.56 -0.02
C GLU A 26 -1.46 9.42 -1.10
N SER A 27 -2.24 10.37 -1.59
CA SER A 27 -1.75 11.45 -2.44
C SER A 27 -1.53 12.68 -1.61
N MET A 28 -0.35 13.27 -1.77
CA MET A 28 0.06 14.49 -1.12
C MET A 28 0.41 15.58 -2.13
N THR A 29 0.11 16.82 -1.78
CA THR A 29 0.52 18.01 -2.52
C THR A 29 1.36 18.92 -1.65
N TRP A 30 2.34 19.58 -2.26
CA TRP A 30 3.08 20.63 -1.59
C TRP A 30 2.26 21.92 -1.62
N ASP A 31 2.12 22.58 -0.47
CA ASP A 31 1.36 23.84 -0.32
C ASP A 31 2.25 25.08 -0.08
N GLY A 32 3.57 24.92 -0.10
CA GLY A 32 4.53 25.98 0.24
C GLY A 32 5.11 25.86 1.65
N LEU A 33 4.41 25.19 2.57
CA LEU A 33 4.85 24.95 3.96
C LEU A 33 5.16 23.47 4.21
N GLY A 34 4.40 22.58 3.58
CA GLY A 34 4.47 21.16 3.84
C GLY A 34 3.79 20.31 2.78
N LEU A 35 3.86 19.00 2.98
CA LEU A 35 3.04 18.05 2.25
C LEU A 35 1.70 17.89 2.94
N GLN A 36 0.63 18.24 2.25
CA GLN A 36 -0.76 18.06 2.67
C GLN A 36 -1.35 16.85 1.96
N THR A 37 -2.02 15.96 2.70
CA THR A 37 -2.79 14.85 2.11
C THR A 37 -3.98 15.40 1.32
N ARG A 38 -4.03 15.13 0.00
CA ARG A 38 -5.19 15.41 -0.85
C ARG A 38 -6.26 14.33 -0.70
N TRP A 39 -5.85 13.08 -0.75
CA TRP A 39 -6.73 11.92 -0.57
C TRP A 39 -5.95 10.72 -0.05
N LYS A 40 -6.67 9.74 0.50
CA LYS A 40 -6.12 8.44 0.90
C LYS A 40 -7.11 7.31 0.61
N THR A 41 -6.59 6.14 0.28
CA THR A 41 -7.41 4.93 0.17
C THR A 41 -7.86 4.44 1.54
N ARG A 42 -8.86 3.54 1.55
CA ARG A 42 -9.19 2.78 2.76
C ARG A 42 -8.00 1.93 3.17
N LYS A 43 -7.84 1.75 4.48
CA LYS A 43 -6.84 0.84 5.03
C LYS A 43 -7.19 -0.59 4.63
N ILE A 44 -6.23 -1.32 4.05
CA ILE A 44 -6.37 -2.72 3.66
C ILE A 44 -5.58 -3.63 4.59
N SER A 45 -5.91 -4.92 4.59
CA SER A 45 -5.11 -5.98 5.22
C SER A 45 -3.92 -6.34 4.34
N GLY A 46 -2.82 -6.75 4.97
CA GLY A 46 -1.55 -6.97 4.30
C GLY A 46 -0.75 -5.69 4.10
N PHE A 47 0.32 -5.75 3.33
CA PHE A 47 1.15 -4.57 3.05
C PHE A 47 1.44 -4.43 1.56
N ILE A 48 1.60 -3.19 1.11
CA ILE A 48 1.89 -2.90 -0.28
C ILE A 48 3.40 -2.97 -0.48
N ARG A 49 3.83 -3.76 -1.46
CA ARG A 49 5.26 -3.91 -1.78
C ARG A 49 5.70 -2.97 -2.90
N ASP A 50 4.83 -2.76 -3.87
CA ASP A 50 5.07 -1.86 -4.99
C ASP A 50 3.74 -1.34 -5.56
N TYR A 51 3.80 -0.23 -6.30
CA TYR A 51 2.65 0.35 -6.97
C TYR A 51 3.04 1.06 -8.26
N THR A 52 2.07 1.21 -9.16
CA THR A 52 2.22 1.97 -10.40
C THR A 52 0.94 2.75 -10.71
N LEU A 53 1.06 3.74 -11.59
CA LEU A 53 -0.03 4.56 -12.09
C LEU A 53 -0.13 4.38 -13.60
N GLY A 54 -1.35 4.20 -14.11
CA GLY A 54 -1.61 4.06 -15.53
C GLY A 54 -3.10 3.91 -15.82
N ASP A 55 -3.45 4.05 -17.09
CA ASP A 55 -4.78 3.76 -17.63
C ASP A 55 -4.82 2.26 -17.98
N PHE A 56 -5.25 1.43 -17.03
CA PHE A 56 -5.16 -0.03 -17.15
C PHE A 56 -6.43 -0.66 -17.73
N ASP A 57 -7.57 0.03 -17.65
CA ASP A 57 -8.83 -0.41 -18.23
C ASP A 57 -9.20 0.34 -19.52
N ASN A 58 -8.35 1.27 -19.97
CA ASN A 58 -8.46 2.05 -21.20
C ASN A 58 -9.71 2.95 -21.21
N ASP A 59 -10.03 3.56 -20.06
CA ASP A 59 -11.12 4.53 -19.90
C ASP A 59 -10.65 6.00 -20.01
N GLY A 60 -9.34 6.23 -20.16
CA GLY A 60 -8.72 7.55 -20.26
C GLY A 60 -8.44 8.22 -18.91
N LYS A 61 -8.75 7.58 -17.79
CA LYS A 61 -8.36 8.01 -16.44
C LYS A 61 -7.11 7.24 -16.00
N ILE A 62 -6.52 7.70 -14.90
CA ILE A 62 -5.34 7.07 -14.31
C ILE A 62 -5.78 6.32 -13.06
N GLU A 63 -5.49 5.04 -13.02
CA GLU A 63 -5.72 4.18 -11.87
C GLU A 63 -4.41 3.95 -11.12
N LEU A 64 -4.57 3.61 -9.85
CA LEU A 64 -3.49 3.11 -9.01
C LEU A 64 -3.57 1.60 -8.94
N VAL A 65 -2.53 0.91 -9.40
CA VAL A 65 -2.37 -0.54 -9.26
C VAL A 65 -1.28 -0.84 -8.24
N ALA A 66 -1.55 -1.74 -7.30
CA ALA A 66 -0.63 -2.08 -6.22
C ALA A 66 -0.47 -3.59 -6.03
N ALA A 67 0.77 -4.02 -5.77
CA ALA A 67 1.09 -5.38 -5.36
C ALA A 67 1.02 -5.49 -3.84
N VAL A 68 0.12 -6.37 -3.35
CA VAL A 68 -0.16 -6.54 -1.92
C VAL A 68 0.28 -7.92 -1.46
N ILE A 69 1.06 -7.97 -0.39
CA ILE A 69 1.37 -9.19 0.34
C ILE A 69 0.36 -9.34 1.47
N LEU A 70 -0.51 -10.36 1.37
CA LEU A 70 -1.54 -10.66 2.37
C LEU A 70 -0.99 -11.54 3.50
N SER A 71 -0.06 -12.42 3.16
CA SER A 71 0.64 -13.32 4.08
C SER A 71 2.01 -13.65 3.51
N GLU A 72 3.07 -13.52 4.31
CA GLU A 72 4.42 -13.98 3.95
C GLU A 72 4.62 -15.48 4.23
N GLY A 73 3.59 -16.16 4.76
CA GLY A 73 3.68 -17.53 5.24
C GLY A 73 4.34 -17.65 6.61
N SER A 74 4.32 -18.85 7.19
CA SER A 74 4.94 -19.17 8.48
C SER A 74 6.11 -20.12 8.27
N ILE A 75 7.27 -19.82 8.87
CA ILE A 75 8.44 -20.72 8.90
C ILE A 75 8.12 -22.01 9.69
N ILE A 76 7.08 -22.00 10.54
CA ILE A 76 6.66 -23.10 11.42
C ILE A 76 5.40 -23.82 10.89
N LEU A 77 5.23 -23.88 9.56
CA LEU A 77 4.49 -24.96 8.86
C LEU A 77 2.95 -25.03 8.91
N ILE A 78 2.20 -23.91 8.93
CA ILE A 78 0.73 -23.98 8.67
C ILE A 78 0.16 -22.80 7.85
N GLY A 79 1.01 -21.90 7.33
CA GLY A 79 0.55 -20.73 6.58
C GLY A 79 1.20 -20.63 5.22
N GLU A 80 0.40 -20.69 4.16
CA GLU A 80 0.87 -20.44 2.79
C GLU A 80 1.09 -18.94 2.54
N PRO A 81 2.15 -18.56 1.81
CA PRO A 81 2.31 -17.18 1.35
C PRO A 81 1.18 -16.84 0.38
N LYS A 82 0.62 -15.64 0.51
CA LYS A 82 -0.48 -15.14 -0.31
C LYS A 82 -0.24 -13.70 -0.71
N SER A 83 -0.42 -13.41 -1.99
CA SER A 83 -0.34 -12.07 -2.56
C SER A 83 -1.49 -11.83 -3.53
N THR A 84 -1.82 -10.56 -3.75
CA THR A 84 -2.80 -10.15 -4.76
C THR A 84 -2.38 -8.83 -5.40
N ILE A 85 -2.93 -8.57 -6.57
CA ILE A 85 -2.92 -7.24 -7.17
C ILE A 85 -4.27 -6.58 -6.85
N ILE A 86 -4.25 -5.29 -6.58
CA ILE A 86 -5.46 -4.47 -6.45
C ILE A 86 -5.34 -3.26 -7.36
N ALA A 87 -6.48 -2.78 -7.85
CA ALA A 87 -6.59 -1.55 -8.63
C ALA A 87 -7.58 -0.60 -7.95
N TYR A 88 -7.28 0.69 -7.95
CA TYR A 88 -8.15 1.75 -7.47
C TYR A 88 -8.35 2.79 -8.55
N GLU A 89 -9.60 3.14 -8.81
CA GLU A 89 -9.93 4.41 -9.42
C GLU A 89 -9.48 5.55 -8.49
N LEU A 90 -8.80 6.54 -9.05
CA LEU A 90 -8.37 7.70 -8.30
C LEU A 90 -9.48 8.75 -8.27
N PRO A 91 -9.73 9.39 -7.11
CA PRO A 91 -10.64 10.52 -7.05
C PRO A 91 -10.08 11.68 -7.88
N SER A 92 -10.95 12.29 -8.68
CA SER A 92 -10.69 13.44 -9.53
C SER A 92 -10.43 14.73 -8.76
#